data_AF-A0A3Q0IR64-F1
#
_entry.id   AF-A0A3Q0IR64-F1
#
_cell.length_a   1.000
_cell.length_b   1.000
_cell.length_c   1.000
_cell.angle_alpha   90.00
_cell.angle_beta   90.00
_cell.angle_gamma   90.00
#
_symmetry.space_group_name_H-M   'P 1'
#
loop_
_entity.id
_entity.type
_entity.pdbx_description
1 polymer ?
#
loop_
_entity_poly.entity_id
_entity_poly.type
_entity_poly.pdbx_seq_one_letter_code
_entity_poly.pdbx_strand_id
1 'polypeptide(L)'
;MSGKIFIYGGRGALGSAVVSHFKAQNWVKEGMIGYGMAKAAVHQLTTPTSICRSSGMIGYGMAKAAVHQLTKSLASDKSGLPENSLAVALLPVTLDTPMNRKWMPDADTSTWTPLQYVAELFWKWTNGIERPPNGSLVELETKNNQTKLNLH
;
A
#
# COMPACT_ATOMS: atom_id res chain seq x y z
N MET A 1 24.87 -3.44 -4.87
CA MET A 1 24.71 -2.16 -4.13
C MET A 1 23.43 -2.22 -3.31
N SER A 2 23.54 -1.79 -2.04
CA SER A 2 22.53 -1.89 -0.98
C SER A 2 21.28 -1.05 -1.28
N GLY A 3 20.16 -1.69 -1.58
CA GLY A 3 18.85 -1.05 -1.63
C GLY A 3 18.26 -1.01 -0.22
N LYS A 4 18.28 0.15 0.44
CA LYS A 4 17.55 0.36 1.69
C LYS A 4 16.07 0.55 1.35
N ILE A 5 15.20 -0.29 1.89
CA ILE A 5 13.74 -0.12 1.81
C ILE A 5 13.26 0.53 3.09
N PHE A 6 12.38 1.52 2.92
CA PHE A 6 11.65 2.12 4.02
C PHE A 6 10.16 1.82 3.85
N ILE A 7 9.61 1.06 4.79
CA ILE A 7 8.19 0.74 4.85
C ILE A 7 7.56 1.69 5.85
N TYR A 8 6.75 2.63 5.38
CA TYR A 8 6.05 3.57 6.23
C TYR A 8 4.58 3.13 6.39
N GLY A 9 4.13 3.02 7.63
CA GLY A 9 2.78 2.62 7.99
C GLY A 9 2.64 2.50 9.50
N GLY A 10 1.41 2.60 10.02
CA GLY A 10 1.16 2.42 11.45
C GLY A 10 1.42 1.00 11.94
N ARG A 11 1.50 0.80 13.26
CA ARG A 11 1.61 -0.51 13.93
C ARG A 11 0.34 -1.39 13.82
N GLY A 12 -0.51 -1.13 12.83
CA GLY A 12 -1.74 -1.89 12.59
C GLY A 12 -1.49 -3.25 11.97
N ALA A 13 -2.57 -3.97 11.63
CA ALA A 13 -2.52 -5.32 11.10
C ALA A 13 -1.66 -5.43 9.83
N LEU A 14 -1.85 -4.54 8.85
CA LEU A 14 -1.07 -4.54 7.61
C LEU A 14 0.43 -4.28 7.88
N GLY A 15 0.75 -3.25 8.67
CA GLY A 15 2.14 -2.93 9.00
C GLY A 15 2.87 -4.10 9.67
N SER A 16 2.20 -4.79 10.59
CA SER A 16 2.73 -5.97 11.26
C SER A 16 2.93 -7.15 10.30
N ALA A 17 1.99 -7.39 9.39
CA ALA A 17 2.11 -8.43 8.36
C ALA A 17 3.29 -8.17 7.42
N VAL A 18 3.44 -6.94 6.96
CA VAL A 18 4.55 -6.54 6.09
C VAL A 18 5.90 -6.73 6.80
N VAL A 19 6.05 -6.24 8.05
CA VAL A 19 7.29 -6.42 8.81
C VAL A 19 7.60 -7.91 9.00
N SER A 20 6.59 -8.72 9.32
CA SER A 20 6.76 -10.17 9.50
C SER A 20 7.20 -10.86 8.19
N HIS A 21 6.59 -10.49 7.06
CA HIS A 21 6.96 -11.00 5.75
C HIS A 21 8.42 -10.66 5.41
N PHE A 22 8.82 -9.40 5.58
CA PHE A 22 10.20 -8.98 5.29
C PHE A 22 11.24 -9.63 6.21
N LYS A 23 10.91 -9.82 7.49
CA LYS A 23 11.75 -10.61 8.40
C LYS A 23 11.97 -12.04 7.91
N ALA A 24 10.92 -12.70 7.43
CA ALA A 24 11.01 -14.05 6.87
C ALA A 24 11.90 -14.13 5.62
N GLN A 25 12.05 -13.02 4.89
CA GLN A 25 12.93 -12.90 3.72
C GLN A 25 14.38 -12.49 4.10
N ASN A 26 14.74 -12.49 5.37
CA ASN A 26 16.05 -12.04 5.90
C ASN A 26 16.39 -10.57 5.59
N TRP A 27 15.39 -9.71 5.42
CA TRP A 27 15.60 -8.28 5.12
C TRP A 27 16.00 -7.44 6.35
N VAL A 28 15.82 -7.95 7.56
CA VAL A 28 16.11 -7.19 8.79
C VAL A 28 17.45 -7.62 9.36
N LYS A 29 18.49 -6.82 9.13
CA LYS A 29 19.59 -6.66 10.10
C LYS A 29 19.15 -5.64 11.15
N GLU A 30 19.63 -5.79 12.39
CA GLU A 30 19.29 -4.99 13.57
C GLU A 30 19.08 -3.49 13.28
N GLY A 31 18.04 -2.89 13.86
CA GLY A 31 17.90 -1.42 13.93
C GLY A 31 16.87 -0.75 13.01
N MET A 32 15.87 -1.44 12.45
CA MET A 32 14.71 -0.77 11.82
C MET A 32 13.81 -0.13 12.90
N ILE A 33 14.23 1.04 13.38
CA ILE A 33 13.44 1.99 14.17
C ILE A 33 13.11 3.17 13.24
N GLY A 34 11.87 3.67 13.34
CA GLY A 34 11.27 4.57 12.36
C GLY A 34 11.97 5.91 12.12
N TYR A 35 11.44 6.59 11.09
CA TYR A 35 11.67 7.98 10.69
C TYR A 35 13.07 8.31 10.13
N GLY A 36 13.23 8.25 8.80
CA GLY A 36 14.41 8.83 8.14
C GLY A 36 14.65 8.39 6.69
N MET A 37 14.34 9.28 5.75
CA MET A 37 14.79 9.48 4.35
C MET A 37 15.33 8.33 3.47
N ALA A 38 14.78 8.33 2.22
CA ALA A 38 15.34 7.90 0.92
C ALA A 38 15.17 6.44 0.44
N LYS A 39 13.99 6.17 -0.16
CA LYS A 39 13.73 5.79 -1.57
C LYS A 39 12.21 5.59 -1.64
N ALA A 40 11.48 6.70 -1.82
CA ALA A 40 10.12 6.81 -1.30
C ALA A 40 9.12 5.98 -2.10
N ALA A 41 8.76 4.82 -1.57
CA ALA A 41 7.47 4.22 -1.81
C ALA A 41 6.50 4.83 -0.80
N VAL A 42 5.85 5.94 -1.18
CA VAL A 42 4.76 6.52 -0.38
C VAL A 42 3.55 5.60 -0.52
N HIS A 43 3.53 4.54 0.28
CA HIS A 43 2.44 3.57 0.31
C HIS A 43 1.32 4.10 1.17
N GLN A 44 0.41 4.83 0.55
CA GLN A 44 -0.81 5.29 1.20
C GLN A 44 -1.96 4.38 0.80
N LEU A 45 -2.54 3.73 1.81
CA LEU A 45 -3.72 2.90 1.66
C LEU A 45 -4.94 3.82 1.53
N THR A 46 -5.58 3.82 0.37
CA THR A 46 -6.85 4.51 0.14
C THR A 46 -7.92 3.49 -0.24
N THR A 47 -9.18 3.89 -0.34
CA THR A 47 -10.23 2.98 -0.84
C THR A 47 -10.66 3.44 -2.22
N PRO A 48 -11.17 2.54 -3.10
CA PRO A 48 -11.68 2.94 -4.41
C PRO A 48 -12.85 3.93 -4.33
N THR A 49 -13.48 4.10 -3.16
CA THR A 49 -14.45 5.17 -2.88
C THR A 49 -13.87 6.58 -2.99
N SER A 50 -12.56 6.80 -3.10
CA SER A 50 -12.03 8.13 -3.48
C SER A 50 -12.27 8.47 -4.96
N ILE A 51 -12.45 7.45 -5.81
CA ILE A 51 -12.78 7.59 -7.22
C ILE A 51 -14.31 7.75 -7.40
N CYS A 52 -15.10 7.32 -6.41
CA CYS A 52 -16.56 7.34 -6.45
C CYS A 52 -17.17 8.24 -5.35
N ARG A 53 -17.80 9.35 -5.78
CA ARG A 53 -18.51 10.37 -4.99
C ARG A 53 -19.50 9.75 -3.97
N SER A 54 -19.00 9.42 -2.78
CA SER A 54 -19.81 8.90 -1.69
C SER A 54 -20.25 10.08 -0.82
N SER A 55 -21.47 10.60 -1.04
CA SER A 55 -22.02 11.77 -0.35
C SER A 55 -22.02 11.64 1.19
N GLY A 56 -21.93 10.43 1.74
CA GLY A 56 -21.84 10.16 3.18
C GLY A 56 -20.43 10.16 3.78
N MET A 57 -19.35 10.34 3.01
CA MET A 57 -17.96 10.22 3.49
C MET A 57 -17.04 11.35 2.97
N ILE A 58 -17.53 12.60 2.93
CA ILE A 58 -16.84 13.73 2.29
C ILE A 58 -15.43 13.95 2.85
N GLY A 59 -15.26 14.02 4.18
CA GLY A 59 -13.95 14.27 4.79
C GLY A 59 -12.94 13.16 4.49
N TYR A 60 -13.40 11.92 4.48
CA TYR A 60 -12.59 10.77 4.10
C TYR A 60 -12.22 10.80 2.61
N GLY A 61 -13.20 11.04 1.72
CA GLY A 61 -12.97 11.16 0.28
C GLY A 61 -11.98 12.27 -0.08
N MET A 62 -12.10 13.44 0.57
CA MET A 62 -11.17 14.55 0.41
C MET A 62 -9.75 14.17 0.83
N ALA A 63 -9.59 13.56 2.02
CA ALA A 63 -8.29 13.12 2.49
C ALA A 63 -7.63 12.10 1.54
N LYS A 64 -8.41 11.17 0.98
CA LYS A 64 -7.89 10.17 0.04
C LYS A 64 -7.61 10.73 -1.36
N ALA A 65 -8.41 11.68 -1.84
CA ALA A 65 -8.12 12.38 -3.09
C ALA A 65 -6.82 13.21 -2.99
N ALA A 66 -6.56 13.84 -1.84
CA ALA A 66 -5.30 14.56 -1.60
C ALA A 66 -4.08 13.62 -1.66
N VAL A 67 -4.21 12.40 -1.13
CA VAL A 67 -3.20 11.33 -1.24
C VAL A 67 -2.95 10.91 -2.70
N HIS A 68 -4.01 10.77 -3.49
CA HIS A 68 -3.87 10.42 -4.92
C HIS A 68 -3.09 11.48 -5.67
N GLN A 69 -3.44 12.75 -5.46
CA GLN A 69 -2.72 13.86 -6.08
C GLN A 69 -1.27 13.94 -5.60
N LEU A 70 -1.03 13.76 -4.29
CA LEU A 70 0.32 13.71 -3.73
C LEU A 70 1.16 12.61 -4.40
N THR A 71 0.58 11.44 -4.65
CA THR A 71 1.28 10.33 -5.33
C THR A 71 1.72 10.71 -6.73
N LYS A 72 0.85 11.36 -7.51
CA LYS A 72 1.18 11.86 -8.86
C LYS A 72 2.24 12.96 -8.80
N SER A 73 2.15 13.89 -7.85
CA SER A 73 3.16 14.96 -7.66
C SER A 73 4.52 14.41 -7.22
N LEU A 74 4.57 13.36 -6.40
CA LEU A 74 5.83 12.73 -6.01
C LEU A 74 6.49 11.96 -7.16
N ALA A 75 5.70 11.50 -8.12
CA ALA A 75 6.19 10.82 -9.30
C ALA A 75 6.74 11.75 -10.39
N SER A 76 6.45 13.05 -10.32
CA SER A 76 6.95 14.01 -11.31
C SER A 76 8.45 14.24 -11.18
N ASP A 77 9.06 14.72 -12.27
CA ASP A 77 10.44 15.19 -12.24
C ASP A 77 10.63 16.28 -11.18
N LYS A 78 11.81 16.29 -10.55
CA LYS A 78 12.19 17.27 -9.52
C LYS A 78 11.24 17.30 -8.31
N SER A 79 10.50 16.23 -8.03
CA SER A 79 9.66 16.11 -6.84
C SER A 79 10.41 16.15 -5.50
N GLY A 80 11.75 16.07 -5.56
CA GLY A 80 12.62 15.93 -4.40
C GLY A 80 12.87 14.47 -3.99
N LEU A 81 12.25 13.50 -4.67
CA LEU A 81 12.59 12.10 -4.47
C LEU A 81 13.93 11.75 -5.13
N PRO A 82 14.73 10.85 -4.52
CA PRO A 82 15.94 10.33 -5.15
C PRO A 82 15.64 9.65 -6.49
N GLU A 83 16.62 9.66 -7.40
CA GLU A 83 16.52 8.92 -8.65
C GLU A 83 16.20 7.43 -8.42
N ASN A 84 15.45 6.86 -9.37
CA ASN A 84 14.95 5.48 -9.31
C ASN A 84 14.02 5.18 -8.10
N SER A 85 13.44 6.20 -7.47
CA SER A 85 12.34 6.03 -6.51
C SER A 85 11.03 5.68 -7.21
N LEU A 86 10.10 5.08 -6.47
CA LEU A 86 8.80 4.64 -6.97
C LEU A 86 7.69 5.12 -6.03
N ALA A 87 6.93 6.15 -6.41
CA ALA A 87 5.77 6.64 -5.68
C ALA A 87 4.49 5.94 -6.19
N VAL A 88 3.81 5.18 -5.33
CA VAL A 88 2.62 4.38 -5.69
C VAL A 88 1.65 4.34 -4.52
N ALA A 89 0.37 4.62 -4.79
CA ALA A 89 -0.71 4.46 -3.83
C ALA A 89 -1.46 3.15 -4.06
N LEU A 90 -1.76 2.43 -2.97
CA LEU A 90 -2.61 1.24 -3.01
C LEU A 90 -4.06 1.61 -2.67
N LEU A 91 -5.01 1.05 -3.40
CA LEU A 91 -6.44 1.29 -3.24
C LEU A 91 -7.17 -0.03 -2.97
N PRO A 92 -7.00 -0.68 -1.81
CA PRO A 92 -7.80 -1.86 -1.49
C PRO A 92 -9.28 -1.52 -1.29
N VAL A 93 -10.15 -2.42 -1.75
CA VAL A 93 -11.57 -2.41 -1.39
C VAL A 93 -11.74 -2.73 0.09
N THR A 94 -11.33 -3.92 0.51
CA THR A 94 -11.36 -4.36 1.90
C THR A 94 -10.16 -5.26 2.17
N LEU A 95 -9.44 -4.99 3.26
CA LEU A 95 -8.36 -5.85 3.74
C LEU A 95 -8.88 -6.87 4.74
N ASP A 96 -8.37 -8.09 4.66
CA ASP A 96 -8.65 -9.12 5.66
C ASP A 96 -7.85 -8.87 6.95
N THR A 97 -8.45 -8.14 7.88
CA THR A 97 -7.83 -7.82 9.17
C THR A 97 -8.62 -8.45 10.32
N PRO A 98 -7.98 -8.78 11.47
CA PRO A 98 -8.70 -9.26 12.65
C PRO A 98 -9.79 -8.30 13.11
N MET A 99 -9.55 -6.99 12.98
CA MET A 99 -10.52 -5.95 13.32
C MET A 99 -11.74 -6.00 12.39
N ASN A 100 -11.53 -6.11 11.07
CA ASN A 100 -12.63 -6.25 10.12
C ASN A 100 -13.43 -7.52 10.36
N ARG A 101 -12.77 -8.66 10.61
CA ARG A 101 -13.45 -9.92 10.96
C ARG A 101 -14.29 -9.80 12.22
N LYS A 102 -13.79 -9.07 13.23
CA LYS A 102 -14.52 -8.85 14.48
C LYS A 102 -15.78 -8.00 14.30
N TRP A 103 -15.71 -6.94 13.49
CA TRP A 103 -16.82 -6.00 13.31
C TRP A 103 -17.77 -6.36 12.16
N MET A 104 -17.35 -7.25 11.26
CA MET A 104 -18.14 -7.74 10.13
C MET A 104 -18.07 -9.28 10.08
N PRO A 105 -18.62 -9.98 11.09
CA PRO A 105 -18.50 -11.43 11.20
C PRO A 105 -19.23 -12.19 10.08
N ASP A 106 -20.33 -11.64 9.57
CA ASP A 106 -21.18 -12.27 8.55
C ASP A 106 -20.81 -11.85 7.12
N ALA A 107 -19.74 -11.06 6.95
CA ALA A 107 -19.32 -10.60 5.64
C ALA A 107 -18.63 -11.71 4.83
N ASP A 108 -18.82 -11.70 3.52
CA ASP A 108 -18.13 -12.62 2.61
C ASP A 108 -16.63 -12.30 2.52
N THR A 109 -15.83 -13.02 3.31
CA THR A 109 -14.37 -12.84 3.34
C THR A 109 -13.68 -13.26 2.05
N SER A 110 -14.37 -13.95 1.12
CA SER A 110 -13.80 -14.29 -0.19
C SER A 110 -13.56 -13.07 -1.08
N THR A 111 -14.11 -11.91 -0.69
CA THR A 111 -13.91 -10.60 -1.33
C THR A 111 -12.83 -9.75 -0.65
N TRP A 112 -12.22 -10.25 0.43
CA TRP A 112 -11.27 -9.49 1.23
C TRP A 112 -9.84 -9.81 0.82
N THR A 113 -9.03 -8.77 0.67
CA THR A 113 -7.64 -8.91 0.23
C THR A 113 -6.77 -9.36 1.41
N PRO A 114 -6.06 -10.51 1.30
CA PRO A 114 -5.18 -10.97 2.36
C PRO A 114 -4.01 -10.00 2.61
N LEU A 115 -3.65 -9.78 3.87
CA LEU A 115 -2.51 -8.90 4.21
C LEU A 115 -1.19 -9.42 3.65
N GLN A 116 -1.04 -10.75 3.57
CA GLN A 116 0.15 -11.40 3.04
C GLN A 116 0.37 -11.08 1.55
N TYR A 117 -0.72 -10.98 0.77
CA TYR A 117 -0.65 -10.61 -0.63
C TYR A 117 -0.08 -9.21 -0.81
N VAL A 118 -0.53 -8.25 0.01
CA VAL A 118 -0.01 -6.88 0.00
C VAL A 118 1.47 -6.83 0.41
N ALA A 119 1.86 -7.62 1.42
CA ALA A 119 3.26 -7.72 1.84
C ALA A 119 4.17 -8.27 0.73
N GLU A 120 3.70 -9.28 0.00
CA GLU A 120 4.40 -9.85 -1.14
C GLU A 120 4.55 -8.84 -2.28
N LEU A 121 3.52 -8.04 -2.61
CA LEU A 121 3.63 -6.96 -3.59
C LEU A 121 4.74 -5.97 -3.23
N PHE A 122 4.77 -5.53 -1.97
CA PHE A 122 5.82 -4.62 -1.50
C PHE A 122 7.20 -5.27 -1.63
N TRP A 123 7.34 -6.55 -1.29
CA TRP A 123 8.59 -7.27 -1.48
C TRP A 123 8.98 -7.35 -2.98
N LYS A 124 8.07 -7.70 -3.88
CA LYS A 124 8.32 -7.75 -5.32
C LYS A 124 8.79 -6.39 -5.86
N TRP A 125 8.00 -5.34 -5.59
CA TRP A 125 8.30 -4.00 -6.09
C TRP A 125 9.63 -3.49 -5.57
N THR A 126 9.95 -3.75 -4.32
CA THR A 126 11.21 -3.29 -3.79
C THR A 126 12.42 -4.02 -4.38
N ASN A 127 12.26 -5.27 -4.80
CA ASN A 127 13.25 -6.04 -5.58
C ASN A 127 13.27 -5.71 -7.08
N GLY A 128 12.44 -4.78 -7.57
CA GLY A 128 12.41 -4.45 -9.00
C GLY A 128 11.53 -5.38 -9.83
N ILE A 129 10.80 -6.29 -9.18
CA ILE A 129 9.95 -7.28 -9.82
C ILE A 129 8.56 -6.68 -10.01
N GLU A 130 8.03 -6.72 -11.24
CA GLU A 130 6.64 -6.33 -11.56
C GLU A 130 6.25 -4.95 -11.00
N ARG A 131 7.18 -3.99 -11.04
CA ARG A 131 6.93 -2.62 -10.57
C ARG A 131 5.84 -1.97 -11.43
N PRO A 132 4.80 -1.37 -10.82
CA PRO A 132 3.90 -0.52 -11.57
C PRO A 132 4.64 0.75 -12.03
N PRO A 133 4.09 1.47 -13.03
CA PRO A 133 4.58 2.78 -13.40
C PRO A 133 4.68 3.74 -12.20
N ASN A 134 5.66 4.64 -12.23
CA ASN A 134 5.79 5.65 -11.19
C ASN A 134 4.56 6.58 -11.20
N GLY A 135 3.99 6.84 -10.03
CA GLY A 135 2.77 7.61 -9.87
C GLY A 135 1.48 6.80 -10.03
N SER A 136 1.54 5.48 -10.19
CA SER A 136 0.34 4.65 -10.32
C SER A 136 -0.52 4.67 -9.05
N LEU A 137 -1.83 4.68 -9.29
CA LEU A 137 -2.85 4.35 -8.30
C LEU A 137 -3.26 2.90 -8.55
N VAL A 138 -2.90 1.99 -7.65
CA VAL A 138 -3.07 0.54 -7.82
C VAL A 138 -4.22 0.04 -6.97
N GLU A 139 -5.35 -0.23 -7.60
CA GLU A 139 -6.52 -0.81 -6.96
C GLU A 139 -6.35 -2.31 -6.75
N LEU A 140 -6.71 -2.77 -5.55
CA LEU A 140 -6.72 -4.19 -5.18
C LEU A 140 -8.17 -4.65 -5.08
N GLU A 141 -8.58 -5.40 -6.10
CA GLU A 141 -9.92 -6.00 -6.16
C GLU A 141 -9.80 -7.51 -5.90
N THR A 142 -10.45 -7.99 -4.84
CA THR A 142 -10.48 -9.42 -4.52
C THR A 142 -11.88 -9.98 -4.75
N LYS A 143 -11.97 -11.04 -5.54
CA LYS A 143 -13.21 -11.80 -5.81
C LYS A 143 -12.88 -13.28 -5.80
N ASN A 144 -13.71 -14.09 -5.14
CA ASN A 144 -13.53 -15.55 -5.04
C ASN A 144 -12.11 -15.93 -4.57
N ASN A 145 -11.57 -15.23 -3.57
CA ASN A 145 -10.21 -15.38 -3.03
C ASN A 145 -9.06 -15.10 -4.03
N GLN A 146 -9.35 -14.46 -5.17
CA GLN A 146 -8.34 -14.05 -6.14
C GLN A 146 -8.27 -12.53 -6.19
N THR A 147 -7.07 -11.99 -5.92
CA THR A 147 -6.81 -10.56 -5.98
C THR A 147 -6.24 -10.18 -7.35
N LYS A 148 -6.84 -9.17 -7.98
CA LYS A 148 -6.38 -8.55 -9.23
C LYS A 148 -5.94 -7.12 -8.96
N LEU A 149 -4.94 -6.67 -9.72
CA LEU A 149 -4.44 -5.30 -9.70
C LEU A 149 -5.03 -4.53 -10.88
N ASN A 150 -5.70 -3.41 -10.60
CA ASN A 150 -6.13 -2.46 -11.63
C ASN A 150 -5.32 -1.16 -11.48
N LEU A 151 -4.71 -0.67 -12.56
CA LEU A 151 -3.85 0.51 -12.54
C LEU A 151 -4.62 1.74 -13.04
N HIS A 152 -4.48 2.86 -12.33
CA HIS A 152 -5.00 4.18 -12.70
C HIS A 152 -3.92 5.29 -12.66
#